data_AF-A0A7J2R941-F1
#
_entry.id   AF-A0A7J2R941-F1
#
_cell.length_a   1.000
_cell.length_b   1.000
_cell.length_c   1.000
_cell.angle_alpha   90.00
_cell.angle_beta   90.00
_cell.angle_gamma   90.00
#
_symmetry.space_group_name_H-M   'P 1'
#
loop_
_entity.id
_entity.type
_entity.pdbx_description
1 polymer ?
#
loop_
_entity_poly.entity_id
_entity_poly.type
_entity_poly.pdbx_seq_one_letter_code
_entity_poly.pdbx_strand_id
1 'polypeptide(L)'
;MIRKDKNFKNNPKGNPYKRKQTPPPPKRNFIDFNIHRICPACGLVIKMTYNFCKHCGVDLSAIEPIGKDEISKQLAITAVTDPDPEVRKEAVDTIGDFGDKKVLGVLTFVLLNDPDENVRKEAADELGDLHHPYSLNALAKALKDESPIVRKEAIEGLKKIKKKTKPDKIYKGKPEEREEKKEKLKVEEIEDDKEVKF
;
A
#
# COMPACT_ATOMS: atom_id res chain seq x y z
N MET A 1 71.14 18.49 28.17
CA MET A 1 70.02 19.42 27.87
C MET A 1 69.21 18.76 26.74
N ILE A 2 68.05 18.12 26.98
CA ILE A 2 66.69 18.71 27.09
C ILE A 2 66.31 19.34 25.72
N ARG A 3 65.34 18.96 24.87
CA ARG A 3 64.00 18.29 24.93
C ARG A 3 63.72 17.58 23.56
N LYS A 4 63.12 16.38 23.47
CA LYS A 4 61.68 16.09 23.19
C LYS A 4 60.91 17.26 22.54
N ASP A 5 60.14 17.10 21.46
CA ASP A 5 58.83 16.46 21.49
C ASP A 5 58.33 16.06 20.08
N LYS A 6 57.83 14.83 20.01
CA LYS A 6 56.99 14.30 18.95
C LYS A 6 55.62 14.95 19.07
N ASN A 7 55.23 15.78 18.11
CA ASN A 7 53.84 16.25 18.03
C ASN A 7 52.93 15.16 17.45
N PHE A 8 52.57 14.20 18.30
CA PHE A 8 51.36 13.39 18.15
C PHE A 8 50.14 14.33 18.32
N LYS A 9 49.68 14.94 17.23
CA LYS A 9 48.34 15.51 17.22
C LYS A 9 47.35 14.36 17.07
N ASN A 10 46.95 13.82 18.22
CA ASN A 10 45.77 12.99 18.37
C ASN A 10 44.58 13.71 17.73
N ASN A 11 44.10 13.22 16.59
CA ASN A 11 42.82 13.61 16.05
C ASN A 11 41.76 12.81 16.81
N PRO A 12 40.95 13.43 17.70
CA PRO A 12 39.98 12.69 18.48
C PRO A 12 38.89 12.19 17.53
N LYS A 13 38.81 10.86 17.45
CA LYS A 13 37.76 10.03 16.86
C LYS A 13 36.45 10.80 16.64
N GLY A 14 36.07 10.99 15.39
CA GLY A 14 34.71 11.39 15.04
C GLY A 14 33.70 10.45 15.69
N ASN A 15 32.60 11.01 16.19
CA ASN A 15 31.55 10.25 16.87
C ASN A 15 31.11 9.04 16.01
N PRO A 16 31.30 7.79 16.49
CA PRO A 16 30.92 6.59 15.74
C PRO A 16 29.41 6.47 15.50
N TYR A 17 28.59 7.28 16.19
CA TYR A 17 27.14 7.35 16.03
C TYR A 17 26.65 8.54 15.19
N LYS A 18 27.54 9.32 14.55
CA LYS A 18 27.09 10.29 13.54
C LYS A 18 26.57 9.49 12.34
N ARG A 19 25.24 9.33 12.25
CA ARG A 19 24.57 8.91 11.01
C ARG A 19 25.15 9.78 9.89
N LYS A 20 25.68 9.13 8.84
CA LYS A 20 26.07 9.84 7.61
C LYS A 20 24.85 10.67 7.21
N GLN A 21 24.99 11.99 7.19
CA GLN A 21 23.91 12.86 6.73
C GLN A 21 23.67 12.49 5.28
N THR A 22 22.60 11.73 5.03
CA THR A 22 22.11 11.51 3.68
C THR A 22 21.67 12.87 3.14
N PRO A 23 21.90 13.15 1.85
CA PRO A 23 21.43 14.40 1.26
C PRO A 23 19.93 14.54 1.53
N PRO A 24 19.45 15.77 1.84
CA PRO A 24 18.03 15.98 2.10
C PRO A 24 17.23 15.42 0.90
N PRO A 25 16.18 14.62 1.15
CA PRO A 25 15.42 14.03 0.07
C PRO A 25 14.86 15.14 -0.83
N PRO A 26 14.71 14.89 -2.14
CA PRO A 26 14.02 15.83 -3.02
C PRO A 26 12.64 16.15 -2.44
N LYS A 27 12.19 17.41 -2.55
CA LYS A 27 10.86 17.83 -2.11
C LYS A 27 9.81 16.98 -2.84
N ARG A 28 9.32 15.92 -2.19
CA ARG A 28 8.29 15.05 -2.76
C ARG A 28 7.00 15.84 -2.79
N ASN A 29 6.40 15.96 -3.98
CA ASN A 29 5.10 16.59 -4.13
C ASN A 29 4.09 15.74 -3.35
N PHE A 30 3.54 16.32 -2.28
CA PHE A 30 2.54 15.69 -1.44
C PHE A 30 1.30 15.33 -2.25
N ILE A 31 0.90 14.06 -2.22
CA ILE A 31 -0.35 13.60 -2.81
C ILE A 31 -1.36 13.36 -1.69
N ASP A 32 -2.47 14.09 -1.76
CA ASP A 32 -3.62 13.80 -0.90
C ASP A 32 -4.48 12.70 -1.53
N PHE A 33 -4.43 11.51 -0.95
CA PHE A 33 -5.14 10.31 -1.39
C PHE A 33 -6.66 10.37 -1.20
N ASN A 34 -7.22 11.44 -0.60
CA ASN A 34 -8.66 11.65 -0.53
C ASN A 34 -9.20 12.44 -1.73
N ILE A 35 -8.37 13.26 -2.37
CA ILE A 35 -8.76 14.09 -3.52
C ILE A 35 -8.05 13.69 -4.81
N HIS A 36 -6.99 12.89 -4.72
CA HIS A 36 -6.24 12.35 -5.84
C HIS A 36 -6.09 10.83 -5.74
N ARG A 37 -5.93 10.19 -6.89
CA ARG A 37 -5.54 8.79 -7.05
C ARG A 37 -4.56 8.66 -8.20
N ILE A 38 -3.84 7.54 -8.28
CA ILE A 38 -2.95 7.26 -9.40
C ILE A 38 -3.57 6.21 -10.30
N CYS A 39 -3.47 6.45 -11.61
CA CYS A 39 -3.84 5.45 -12.59
C CYS A 39 -2.83 4.31 -12.56
N PRO A 40 -3.23 3.06 -12.26
CA PRO A 40 -2.30 1.94 -12.14
C PRO A 40 -1.66 1.55 -13.48
N ALA A 41 -2.29 1.91 -14.61
CA ALA A 41 -1.75 1.61 -15.94
C ALA A 41 -0.72 2.64 -16.43
N CYS A 42 -1.03 3.94 -16.34
CA CYS A 42 -0.13 4.98 -16.88
C CYS A 42 0.69 5.71 -15.81
N GLY A 43 0.32 5.63 -14.53
CA GLY A 43 1.01 6.29 -13.43
C GLY A 43 0.64 7.78 -13.24
N LEU A 44 -0.29 8.31 -14.02
CA LEU A 44 -0.73 9.71 -13.85
C LEU A 44 -1.55 9.89 -12.58
N VAL A 45 -1.36 11.03 -11.92
CA VAL A 45 -2.19 11.50 -10.81
C VAL A 45 -3.49 12.09 -11.38
N ILE A 46 -4.62 11.57 -10.94
CA ILE A 46 -5.97 11.90 -11.40
C ILE A 46 -6.80 12.38 -10.20
N LYS A 47 -7.56 13.47 -10.37
CA LYS A 47 -8.50 13.92 -9.32
C LYS A 47 -9.59 12.89 -9.11
N MET A 48 -10.00 12.68 -7.85
CA MET A 48 -11.04 11.72 -7.47
C MET A 48 -12.40 12.03 -8.11
N THR A 49 -12.63 13.27 -8.54
CA THR A 49 -13.81 13.68 -9.32
C THR A 49 -13.93 13.00 -10.69
N TYR A 50 -12.87 12.36 -11.21
CA TYR A 50 -12.89 11.68 -12.50
C TYR A 50 -12.86 10.17 -12.34
N ASN A 51 -13.92 9.48 -12.78
CA ASN A 51 -14.06 8.03 -12.69
C ASN A 51 -13.16 7.22 -13.63
N PHE A 52 -12.45 7.86 -14.56
CA PHE A 52 -11.56 7.19 -15.51
C PHE A 52 -10.28 8.00 -15.72
N CYS A 53 -9.22 7.33 -16.17
CA CYS A 53 -8.00 7.99 -16.57
C CYS A 53 -8.17 8.65 -17.95
N LYS A 54 -8.05 9.98 -18.02
CA LYS A 54 -8.16 10.72 -19.29
C LYS A 54 -7.06 10.38 -20.32
N HIS A 55 -5.96 9.76 -19.88
CA HIS A 55 -4.84 9.43 -20.77
C HIS A 55 -4.97 8.03 -21.40
N CYS A 56 -5.25 7.01 -20.59
CA CYS A 56 -5.30 5.62 -21.06
C CYS A 56 -6.70 4.97 -20.99
N GLY A 57 -7.74 5.72 -20.59
CA GLY A 57 -9.12 5.24 -20.56
C GLY A 57 -9.46 4.22 -19.47
N VAL A 58 -8.49 3.83 -18.63
CA VAL A 58 -8.71 2.85 -17.56
C VAL A 58 -9.73 3.38 -16.56
N ASP A 59 -10.74 2.56 -16.25
CA ASP A 59 -11.68 2.82 -15.17
C ASP A 59 -10.91 2.92 -13.85
N LEU A 60 -11.24 3.91 -13.04
CA LEU A 60 -10.63 4.17 -11.74
C LEU A 60 -11.64 4.03 -10.61
N SER A 61 -12.91 3.73 -10.90
CA SER A 61 -14.03 3.71 -9.95
C SER A 61 -13.75 2.93 -8.67
N ALA A 62 -13.00 1.83 -8.75
CA ALA A 62 -12.67 1.00 -7.59
C ALA A 62 -11.53 1.53 -6.71
N ILE A 63 -10.77 2.54 -7.16
CA ILE A 63 -9.73 3.19 -6.35
C ILE A 63 -10.41 4.26 -5.51
N GLU A 64 -10.71 3.90 -4.28
CA GLU A 64 -11.43 4.75 -3.33
C GLU A 64 -10.49 5.67 -2.55
N PRO A 65 -11.01 6.79 -2.02
CA PRO A 65 -10.32 7.61 -1.02
C PRO A 65 -9.88 6.76 0.17
N ILE A 66 -8.73 7.09 0.75
CA ILE A 66 -8.25 6.43 1.98
C ILE A 66 -9.25 6.55 3.14
N GLY A 67 -10.00 7.66 3.17
CA GLY A 67 -11.07 7.89 4.13
C GLY A 67 -10.71 8.89 5.22
N LYS A 68 -11.59 8.98 6.23
CA LYS A 68 -11.48 9.95 7.33
C LYS A 68 -10.60 9.46 8.48
N ASP A 69 -10.26 8.19 8.53
CA ASP A 69 -9.44 7.60 9.59
C ASP A 69 -8.06 8.26 9.62
N GLU A 70 -7.70 8.78 10.79
CA GLU A 70 -6.49 9.59 10.94
C GLU A 70 -5.23 8.74 10.90
N ILE A 71 -5.31 7.50 11.39
CA ILE A 71 -4.19 6.54 11.37
C ILE A 71 -3.84 6.20 9.91
N SER A 72 -4.84 5.83 9.11
CA SER A 72 -4.68 5.50 7.70
C SER A 72 -4.10 6.68 6.92
N LYS A 73 -4.61 7.89 7.14
CA LYS A 73 -4.05 9.11 6.50
C LYS A 73 -2.59 9.31 6.90
N GLN A 74 -2.28 9.24 8.19
CA GLN A 74 -0.91 9.47 8.66
C GLN A 74 0.05 8.43 8.10
N LEU A 75 -0.34 7.15 8.07
CA LEU A 75 0.45 6.08 7.44
C LEU A 75 0.68 6.35 5.95
N ALA A 76 -0.36 6.75 5.20
CA ALA A 76 -0.20 7.08 3.79
C ALA A 76 0.73 8.29 3.55
N ILE A 77 0.69 9.29 4.43
CA ILE A 77 1.61 10.42 4.39
C ILE A 77 3.03 9.95 4.69
N THR A 78 3.23 9.17 5.75
CA THR A 78 4.54 8.62 6.12
C THR A 78 5.13 7.78 4.98
N ALA A 79 4.33 6.87 4.41
CA ALA A 79 4.71 5.98 3.31
C ALA A 79 5.24 6.73 2.07
N VAL A 80 4.86 7.99 1.85
CA VAL A 80 5.29 8.75 0.67
C VAL A 80 6.24 9.91 0.98
N THR A 81 6.24 10.44 2.20
CA THR A 81 7.00 11.65 2.54
C THR A 81 8.20 11.41 3.45
N ASP A 82 8.26 10.30 4.19
CA ASP A 82 9.32 10.12 5.18
C ASP A 82 10.71 10.05 4.50
N PRO A 83 11.73 10.75 5.01
CA PRO A 83 13.07 10.72 4.46
C PRO A 83 13.71 9.32 4.51
N ASP A 84 13.40 8.52 5.53
CA ASP A 84 14.01 7.22 5.77
C ASP A 84 13.26 6.13 4.98
N PRO A 85 13.92 5.42 4.02
CA PRO A 85 13.27 4.35 3.28
C PRO A 85 12.77 3.22 4.18
N GLU A 86 13.42 2.93 5.30
CA GLU A 86 12.95 1.88 6.21
C GLU A 86 11.63 2.27 6.88
N VAL A 87 11.47 3.54 7.25
CA VAL A 87 10.21 4.06 7.82
C VAL A 87 9.10 4.05 6.77
N ARG A 88 9.42 4.39 5.51
CA ARG A 88 8.43 4.30 4.42
C ARG A 88 8.01 2.86 4.17
N LYS A 89 8.96 1.92 4.13
CA LYS A 89 8.70 0.49 3.97
C LYS A 89 7.78 -0.03 5.07
N GLU A 90 8.08 0.28 6.33
CA GLU A 90 7.23 -0.11 7.47
C GLU A 90 5.82 0.48 7.37
N ALA A 91 5.70 1.73 6.94
CA ALA A 91 4.38 2.35 6.71
C ALA A 91 3.60 1.68 5.57
N VAL A 92 4.30 1.18 4.54
CA VAL A 92 3.72 0.43 3.41
C VAL A 92 3.25 -0.97 3.84
N ASP A 93 4.05 -1.65 4.66
CA ASP A 93 3.68 -2.94 5.27
C ASP A 93 2.44 -2.77 6.16
N THR A 94 2.51 -1.83 7.11
CA THR A 94 1.41 -1.55 8.06
C THR A 94 0.11 -1.15 7.35
N ILE A 95 0.18 -0.36 6.28
CA ILE A 95 -1.03 0.05 5.54
C ILE A 95 -1.57 -1.09 4.67
N GLY A 96 -0.70 -1.99 4.19
CA GLY A 96 -1.08 -3.20 3.45
C GLY A 96 -1.84 -4.20 4.32
N ASP A 97 -1.40 -4.36 5.58
CA ASP A 97 -2.03 -5.18 6.62
C ASP A 97 -3.51 -4.84 6.87
N PHE A 98 -3.94 -3.61 6.59
CA PHE A 98 -5.35 -3.24 6.70
C PHE A 98 -6.25 -4.01 5.73
N GLY A 99 -5.70 -4.48 4.60
CA GLY A 99 -6.39 -5.32 3.63
C GLY A 99 -7.57 -4.64 2.91
N ASP A 100 -7.77 -3.34 3.09
CA ASP A 100 -8.87 -2.56 2.50
C ASP A 100 -8.48 -2.07 1.09
N LYS A 101 -9.40 -2.17 0.13
CA LYS A 101 -9.25 -1.59 -1.21
C LYS A 101 -8.94 -0.08 -1.19
N LYS A 102 -9.25 0.62 -0.11
CA LYS A 102 -8.89 2.04 0.08
C LYS A 102 -7.38 2.31 0.03
N VAL A 103 -6.55 1.31 0.34
CA VAL A 103 -5.08 1.48 0.34
C VAL A 103 -4.46 1.28 -1.05
N LEU A 104 -5.25 0.80 -2.04
CA LEU A 104 -4.79 0.56 -3.42
C LEU A 104 -4.13 1.79 -4.04
N GLY A 105 -4.68 2.98 -3.79
CA GLY A 105 -4.14 4.23 -4.32
C GLY A 105 -2.73 4.53 -3.79
N VAL A 106 -2.50 4.27 -2.49
CA VAL A 106 -1.22 4.49 -1.82
C VAL A 106 -0.19 3.49 -2.30
N LEU A 107 -0.50 2.20 -2.26
CA LEU A 107 0.43 1.14 -2.68
C LEU A 107 0.79 1.28 -4.17
N THR A 108 -0.17 1.62 -5.03
CA THR A 108 0.09 1.91 -6.45
C THR A 108 1.02 3.10 -6.61
N PHE A 109 0.86 4.16 -5.80
CA PHE A 109 1.77 5.30 -5.86
C PHE A 109 3.20 4.88 -5.55
N VAL A 110 3.37 4.19 -4.43
CA VAL A 110 4.66 3.80 -3.89
C VAL A 110 5.38 2.89 -4.87
N LEU A 111 4.70 1.85 -5.37
CA LEU A 111 5.27 0.93 -6.37
C LEU A 111 5.78 1.65 -7.63
N LEU A 112 5.10 2.73 -8.05
CA LEU A 112 5.44 3.40 -9.32
C LEU A 112 6.41 4.56 -9.17
N ASN A 113 6.62 5.09 -7.95
CA ASN A 113 7.30 6.37 -7.76
C ASN A 113 8.33 6.40 -6.62
N ASP A 114 8.36 5.41 -5.72
CA ASP A 114 9.33 5.44 -4.63
C ASP A 114 10.75 5.27 -5.17
N PRO A 115 11.72 6.11 -4.76
CA PRO A 115 13.09 5.99 -5.23
C PRO A 115 13.80 4.72 -4.72
N ASP A 116 13.36 4.16 -3.60
CA ASP A 116 13.99 2.99 -3.00
C ASP A 116 13.37 1.68 -3.50
N GLU A 117 14.19 0.79 -4.04
CA GLU A 117 13.73 -0.48 -4.59
C GLU A 117 13.11 -1.43 -3.55
N ASN A 118 13.52 -1.36 -2.27
CA ASN A 118 12.93 -2.20 -1.23
C ASN A 118 11.53 -1.71 -0.88
N VAL A 119 11.32 -0.40 -0.84
CA VAL A 119 9.99 0.19 -0.63
C VAL A 119 9.06 -0.13 -1.80
N ARG A 120 9.55 -0.03 -3.05
CA ARG A 120 8.77 -0.44 -4.24
C ARG A 120 8.44 -1.94 -4.21
N LYS A 121 9.41 -2.78 -3.85
CA LYS A 121 9.24 -4.23 -3.72
C LYS A 121 8.17 -4.55 -2.67
N GLU A 122 8.18 -3.88 -1.52
CA GLU A 122 7.15 -4.06 -0.49
C GLU A 122 5.75 -3.70 -0.99
N ALA A 123 5.62 -2.56 -1.68
CA ALA A 123 4.34 -2.18 -2.27
C ALA A 123 3.84 -3.17 -3.34
N ALA A 124 4.74 -3.83 -4.08
CA ALA A 124 4.36 -4.90 -5.01
C ALA A 124 3.82 -6.14 -4.29
N ASP A 125 4.41 -6.49 -3.15
CA ASP A 125 4.00 -7.64 -2.35
C ASP A 125 2.58 -7.43 -1.80
N GLU A 126 2.36 -6.27 -1.15
CA GLU A 126 1.07 -5.86 -0.59
C GLU A 126 -0.03 -5.76 -1.65
N LEU A 127 0.28 -5.21 -2.84
CA LEU A 127 -0.68 -5.18 -3.95
C LEU A 127 -1.09 -6.59 -4.40
N GLY A 128 -0.17 -7.56 -4.31
CA GLY A 128 -0.46 -8.98 -4.54
C GLY A 128 -1.40 -9.56 -3.48
N ASP A 129 -1.17 -9.23 -2.21
CA ASP A 129 -1.94 -9.74 -1.07
C ASP A 129 -3.33 -9.13 -0.92
N LEU A 130 -3.56 -7.93 -1.46
CA LEU A 130 -4.92 -7.40 -1.63
C LEU A 130 -5.77 -8.22 -2.60
N HIS A 131 -5.14 -8.95 -3.54
CA HIS A 131 -5.81 -9.74 -4.57
C HIS A 131 -6.86 -8.97 -5.39
N HIS A 132 -6.68 -7.66 -5.53
CA HIS A 132 -7.63 -6.82 -6.23
C HIS A 132 -7.33 -6.77 -7.74
N PRO A 133 -8.33 -6.84 -8.65
CA PRO A 133 -8.08 -6.79 -10.09
C PRO A 133 -7.29 -5.56 -10.55
N TYR A 134 -7.42 -4.43 -9.85
CA TYR A 134 -6.68 -3.21 -10.17
C TYR A 134 -5.17 -3.31 -9.90
N SER A 135 -4.76 -4.18 -8.98
CA SER A 135 -3.35 -4.46 -8.72
C SER A 135 -2.66 -5.05 -9.97
N LEU A 136 -3.41 -5.73 -10.86
CA LEU A 136 -2.86 -6.32 -12.08
C LEU A 136 -2.16 -5.29 -12.97
N ASN A 137 -2.76 -4.12 -13.16
CA ASN A 137 -2.19 -3.07 -14.03
C ASN A 137 -0.90 -2.50 -13.43
N ALA A 138 -0.89 -2.24 -12.13
CA ALA A 138 0.28 -1.70 -11.43
C ALA A 138 1.43 -2.73 -11.42
N LEU A 139 1.14 -3.98 -11.08
CA LEU A 139 2.12 -5.07 -11.07
C LEU A 139 2.63 -5.38 -12.48
N ALA A 140 1.77 -5.38 -13.50
CA ALA A 140 2.18 -5.56 -14.89
C ALA A 140 3.15 -4.46 -15.35
N LYS A 141 2.97 -3.22 -14.87
CA LYS A 141 3.91 -2.13 -15.12
C LYS A 141 5.24 -2.36 -14.39
N ALA A 142 5.21 -2.83 -13.14
CA ALA A 142 6.39 -3.15 -12.34
C ALA A 142 7.23 -4.32 -12.90
N LEU A 143 6.71 -5.13 -13.83
CA LEU A 143 7.51 -6.09 -14.60
C LEU A 143 8.63 -5.42 -15.42
N LYS A 144 8.53 -4.12 -15.67
CA LYS A 144 9.54 -3.30 -16.36
C LYS A 144 10.33 -2.40 -15.41
N ASP A 145 10.23 -2.60 -14.10
CA ASP A 145 11.02 -1.86 -13.12
C ASP A 145 12.52 -2.07 -13.36
N GLU A 146 13.32 -1.04 -13.09
CA GLU A 146 14.79 -1.09 -13.20
C GLU A 146 15.40 -2.16 -12.28
N SER A 147 14.79 -2.37 -11.11
CA SER A 147 15.28 -3.26 -10.08
C SER A 147 14.84 -4.71 -10.33
N PRO A 148 15.78 -5.68 -10.36
CA PRO A 148 15.45 -7.09 -10.46
C PRO A 148 14.58 -7.62 -9.32
N ILE A 149 14.74 -7.07 -8.10
CA ILE A 149 13.95 -7.52 -6.94
C ILE A 149 12.49 -7.10 -7.07
N VAL A 150 12.23 -5.87 -7.54
CA VAL A 150 10.88 -5.37 -7.80
C VAL A 150 10.21 -6.17 -8.92
N ARG A 151 10.94 -6.46 -10.01
CA ARG A 151 10.41 -7.30 -11.10
C ARG A 151 10.03 -8.70 -10.62
N LYS A 152 10.86 -9.31 -9.77
CA LYS A 152 10.56 -10.62 -9.18
C LYS A 152 9.31 -10.56 -8.32
N GLU A 153 9.18 -9.56 -7.47
CA GLU A 153 8.02 -9.41 -6.59
C GLU A 153 6.74 -9.14 -7.38
N ALA A 154 6.82 -8.33 -8.44
CA ALA A 154 5.70 -8.12 -9.35
C ALA A 154 5.19 -9.42 -9.98
N ILE A 155 6.09 -10.36 -10.33
CA ILE A 155 5.71 -11.69 -10.83
C ILE A 155 5.00 -12.50 -9.74
N GLU A 156 5.50 -12.48 -8.50
CA GLU A 156 4.87 -13.19 -7.38
C GLU A 156 3.50 -12.61 -7.03
N GLY A 157 3.36 -11.28 -6.97
CA GLY A 157 2.09 -10.59 -6.78
C GLY A 157 1.05 -10.95 -7.85
N LEU A 158 1.46 -11.00 -9.13
CA LEU A 158 0.58 -11.45 -10.22
C LEU A 158 0.15 -12.93 -10.05
N LYS A 159 1.05 -13.80 -9.58
CA LYS A 159 0.71 -15.20 -9.26
C LYS A 159 -0.28 -15.28 -8.09
N LYS A 160 -0.11 -14.48 -7.04
CA LYS A 160 -1.01 -14.41 -5.87
C LYS A 160 -2.44 -14.10 -6.33
N ILE A 161 -2.61 -13.02 -7.12
CA ILE A 161 -3.92 -12.63 -7.67
C ILE A 161 -4.56 -13.77 -8.47
N LYS A 162 -3.80 -14.42 -9.37
CA LYS A 162 -4.29 -15.53 -10.20
C LYS A 162 -4.71 -16.78 -9.39
N LYS A 163 -4.11 -17.02 -8.23
CA LYS A 163 -4.46 -18.16 -7.37
C LYS A 163 -5.84 -17.96 -6.71
N LYS A 164 -6.19 -16.73 -6.32
CA LYS A 164 -7.47 -16.40 -5.64
C LYS A 164 -8.64 -16.17 -6.60
N THR A 165 -8.41 -16.06 -7.91
CA THR A 165 -9.51 -16.10 -8.91
C THR A 165 -10.11 -17.51 -9.08
N LYS A 166 -9.59 -18.54 -8.39
CA LYS A 166 -10.43 -19.70 -8.03
C LYS A 166 -11.37 -19.25 -6.90
N PRO A 167 -12.70 -19.28 -7.10
CA PRO A 167 -13.62 -18.83 -6.06
C PRO A 167 -13.48 -19.78 -4.87
N ASP A 168 -12.95 -19.27 -3.77
CA ASP A 168 -13.41 -19.55 -2.40
C ASP A 168 -12.45 -18.96 -1.37
N LYS A 169 -12.86 -17.84 -0.77
CA LYS A 169 -12.90 -17.64 0.69
C LYS A 169 -13.47 -16.26 0.99
N ILE A 170 -14.76 -16.29 1.35
CA ILE A 170 -15.46 -15.26 2.10
C ILE A 170 -14.58 -14.79 3.26
N TYR A 171 -14.40 -13.48 3.37
CA TYR A 171 -13.69 -12.78 4.45
C TYR A 171 -14.11 -13.36 5.81
N LYS A 172 -13.15 -13.86 6.60
CA LYS A 172 -13.41 -14.25 7.99
C LYS A 172 -13.62 -12.97 8.82
N GLY A 173 -14.86 -12.51 8.88
CA GLY A 173 -15.34 -11.63 9.95
C GLY A 173 -15.19 -12.30 11.31
N LYS A 174 -15.00 -11.49 12.35
CA LYS A 174 -14.85 -11.93 13.75
C LYS A 174 -16.03 -12.84 14.18
N PRO A 175 -15.83 -13.83 15.07
CA PRO A 175 -16.85 -14.82 15.40
C PRO A 175 -18.13 -14.27 16.04
N GLU A 176 -18.08 -13.07 16.62
CA GLU A 176 -19.11 -12.59 17.56
C GLU A 176 -20.36 -12.00 16.90
N GLU A 177 -20.34 -11.65 15.61
CA GLU A 177 -21.52 -11.09 14.92
C GLU A 177 -22.35 -12.15 14.16
N ARG A 178 -21.99 -13.44 14.29
CA ARG A 178 -22.61 -14.53 13.51
C ARG A 178 -23.83 -15.16 14.18
N GLU A 179 -24.05 -14.93 15.46
CA GLU A 179 -25.16 -15.54 16.21
C GLU A 179 -26.43 -14.69 16.18
N GLU A 180 -26.33 -13.35 16.23
CA GLU A 180 -27.51 -12.48 16.22
C GLU A 180 -28.29 -12.47 14.89
N LYS A 181 -27.62 -12.72 13.76
CA LYS A 181 -28.31 -12.83 12.45
C LYS A 181 -29.00 -14.17 12.23
N LYS A 182 -28.60 -15.24 12.93
CA LYS A 182 -29.23 -16.56 12.80
C LYS A 182 -30.55 -16.68 13.56
N GLU A 183 -30.72 -15.91 14.63
CA GLU A 183 -32.01 -15.85 15.35
C GLU A 183 -33.03 -15.00 14.60
N LYS A 184 -32.64 -13.86 14.01
CA LYS A 184 -33.60 -13.01 13.28
C LYS A 184 -34.18 -13.65 12.02
N LEU A 185 -33.40 -14.45 11.27
CA LEU A 185 -33.91 -15.12 10.07
C LEU A 185 -34.80 -16.34 10.33
N LYS A 186 -34.78 -16.94 11.53
CA LYS A 186 -35.66 -18.08 11.84
C LYS A 186 -37.10 -17.68 12.21
N VAL A 187 -37.33 -16.41 12.53
CA VAL A 187 -38.65 -15.94 12.97
C VAL A 187 -39.51 -15.51 11.78
N GLU A 188 -38.90 -15.07 10.66
CA GLU A 188 -39.64 -14.57 9.49
C GLU A 188 -40.16 -15.69 8.55
N GLU A 189 -39.64 -16.93 8.62
CA GLU A 189 -40.07 -18.04 7.73
C GLU A 189 -41.26 -18.87 8.28
N ILE A 190 -41.81 -18.57 9.46
CA ILE A 190 -42.91 -19.37 10.06
C ILE A 190 -44.30 -18.73 9.86
N GLU A 191 -44.39 -17.47 9.43
CA GLU A 191 -45.67 -16.76 9.35
C GLU A 191 -46.40 -16.86 7.99
N ASP A 192 -45.74 -17.29 6.92
CA ASP A 192 -46.34 -17.28 5.56
C ASP A 192 -47.09 -18.58 5.15
N ASP A 193 -47.04 -19.65 5.95
CA ASP A 193 -47.71 -20.94 5.62
C ASP A 193 -49.11 -21.12 6.22
N LYS A 194 -49.80 -20.02 6.59
CA LYS A 194 -51.19 -20.06 7.07
C LYS A 194 -52.17 -19.19 6.28
N GLU A 195 -52.16 -19.29 4.95
CA GLU A 195 -53.35 -19.00 4.12
C GLU A 195 -53.56 -20.12 3.08
N VAL A 196 -54.30 -21.17 3.45
CA VAL A 196 -55.72 -21.41 3.10
C VAL A 196 -55.98 -21.66 1.60
N LYS A 197 -56.10 -22.95 1.26
CA LYS A 197 -57.11 -23.54 0.35
C LYS A 197 -57.49 -24.89 0.99
N PHE A 198 -58.74 -25.20 1.32
CA PHE A 198 -59.94 -25.23 0.48
C PHE A 198 -61.18 -24.70 1.20
#